data_AF-A0A5J4YB80-F1
#
_entry.id   AF-A0A5J4YB80-F1
#
_cell.length_a   1.000
_cell.length_b   1.000
_cell.length_c   1.000
_cell.angle_alpha   90.00
_cell.angle_beta   90.00
_cell.angle_gamma   90.00
#
_symmetry.space_group_name_H-M   'P 1'
#
loop_
_entity.id
_entity.type
_entity.pdbx_description
1 polymer ?
#
loop_
_entity_poly.entity_id
_entity_poly.type
_entity_poly.pdbx_seq_one_letter_code
_entity_poly.pdbx_strand_id
1 'polypeptide(L)'
;MVSDDKMLDSFLQASNSFARLGMGHILLLSYTEAMCTAINSIVPDVGCAWSSFEEPPDLQDVYYLWSLRYRTLARSLRLGYNVLLVDSDTAVFDDPYKYFKQPPFQDIVVLNQEESPVEANGGNLYVQNAAPDGPAVFMFAEIVSRPLRWADDEWETASKHSLNKQCLYMDQDAYADVLPDMASGYMLFPKALWCVDEASRAQADWQELNDNIGKTIRWSERYSQTEVAVPKDWQEVVGGPETTLKTLQLRMPNCRGWPEELGGEWYPRERGKYSTDFLQQLQQDRPETPLWLDPEDAANAAAADKVPTEKFALMPRWVGCSWTWRGKAGYWDPNITGNVAQQVIGHTHAIPNGNRAMAKRVIPQSLGIYDWELALKANKEKPYFACTGFDCTHLRVLAFTPTVEQLLADSASWLEFSLLLQGLAQLGQLLGRTVAWPSLPCKTSWINPAFVIKRTHEVPLKLGELWLPWTSSTAELIRQMDFLPWEWRQFQDENHDNAGQPQ
;
A
#
# COMPACT_ATOMS: atom_id res chain seq x y z
N MET A 1 8.95 4.95 -7.30
CA MET A 1 7.47 5.02 -7.30
C MET A 1 6.95 4.49 -8.63
N VAL A 2 5.72 3.99 -8.69
CA VAL A 2 5.10 3.53 -9.94
C VAL A 2 3.78 4.25 -10.13
N SER A 3 3.49 4.70 -11.35
CA SER A 3 2.26 5.43 -11.65
C SER A 3 1.84 5.23 -13.09
N ASP A 4 0.58 5.54 -13.36
CA ASP A 4 -0.02 5.70 -14.68
C ASP A 4 -0.62 7.10 -14.84
N ASP A 5 -1.22 7.37 -16.00
CA ASP A 5 -1.89 8.65 -16.27
C ASP A 5 -3.05 8.91 -15.30
N LYS A 6 -3.71 7.86 -14.79
CA LYS A 6 -4.84 7.98 -13.85
C LYS A 6 -4.36 8.38 -12.45
N MET A 7 -3.14 7.97 -12.09
CA MET A 7 -2.52 8.20 -10.78
C MET A 7 -1.44 9.29 -10.81
N LEU A 8 -1.24 9.98 -11.94
CA LEU A 8 -0.21 11.00 -12.11
C LEU A 8 -0.28 12.08 -11.03
N ASP A 9 -1.49 12.57 -10.72
CA ASP A 9 -1.68 13.55 -9.65
C ASP A 9 -1.16 13.03 -8.31
N SER A 10 -1.56 11.83 -7.88
CA SER A 10 -1.06 11.20 -6.65
C SER A 10 0.47 11.10 -6.64
N PHE A 11 1.06 10.67 -7.76
CA PHE A 11 2.52 10.63 -7.91
C PHE A 11 3.18 12.01 -7.73
N LEU A 12 2.64 13.06 -8.37
CA LEU A 12 3.17 14.40 -8.22
C LEU A 12 3.07 14.90 -6.78
N GLN A 13 1.95 14.63 -6.09
CA GLN A 13 1.79 14.99 -4.68
C GLN A 13 2.82 14.27 -3.79
N ALA A 14 2.98 12.95 -3.98
CA ALA A 14 3.97 12.16 -3.25
C ALA A 14 5.39 12.68 -3.53
N SER A 15 5.77 12.85 -4.79
CA SER A 15 7.08 13.38 -5.20
C SER A 15 7.36 14.77 -4.63
N ASN A 16 6.34 15.64 -4.58
CA ASN A 16 6.46 16.97 -3.99
C ASN A 16 6.72 16.91 -2.48
N SER A 17 6.12 15.94 -1.78
CA SER A 17 6.39 15.74 -0.34
C SER A 17 7.86 15.40 -0.07
N PHE A 18 8.49 14.61 -0.94
CA PHE A 18 9.94 14.36 -0.90
C PHE A 18 10.75 15.61 -1.25
N ALA A 19 10.39 16.33 -2.32
CA ALA A 19 11.10 17.51 -2.77
C ALA A 19 11.13 18.63 -1.71
N ARG A 20 10.03 18.82 -0.97
CA ARG A 20 9.94 19.79 0.15
C ARG A 20 10.92 19.49 1.29
N LEU A 21 11.37 18.25 1.41
CA LEU A 21 12.37 17.79 2.37
C LEU A 21 13.79 17.77 1.78
N GLY A 22 13.98 18.29 0.56
CA GLY A 22 15.28 18.33 -0.12
C GLY A 22 15.70 17.00 -0.74
N MET A 23 14.79 16.05 -0.93
CA MET A 23 15.08 14.75 -1.54
C MET A 23 14.77 14.79 -3.04
N GLY A 24 15.80 14.59 -3.89
CA GLY A 24 15.69 14.75 -5.36
C GLY A 24 15.96 13.51 -6.21
N HIS A 25 16.41 12.39 -5.62
CA HIS A 25 16.71 11.16 -6.37
C HIS A 25 15.47 10.26 -6.49
N ILE A 26 14.46 10.73 -7.24
CA ILE A 26 13.19 10.04 -7.41
C ILE A 26 13.14 9.40 -8.79
N LEU A 27 12.89 8.09 -8.82
CA LEU A 27 12.60 7.33 -10.04
C LEU A 27 11.11 7.00 -10.10
N LEU A 28 10.46 7.48 -11.16
CA LEU A 28 9.15 7.04 -11.58
C LEU A 28 9.28 5.88 -12.57
N LEU A 29 8.52 4.82 -12.31
CA LEU A 29 8.31 3.73 -13.25
C LEU A 29 6.97 3.93 -13.95
N SER A 30 7.00 3.99 -15.28
CA SER A 30 5.88 4.26 -16.17
C SER A 30 5.62 3.07 -17.09
N TYR A 31 4.38 2.94 -17.57
CA TYR A 31 4.03 1.99 -18.64
C TYR A 31 4.75 2.23 -19.96
N THR A 32 5.02 3.50 -20.30
CA THR A 32 5.49 3.85 -21.66
C THR A 32 6.47 5.00 -21.65
N GLU A 33 7.33 5.03 -22.68
CA GLU A 33 8.22 6.15 -22.99
C GLU A 33 7.45 7.47 -23.18
N ALA A 34 6.28 7.42 -23.83
CA ALA A 34 5.45 8.59 -24.08
C ALA A 34 4.98 9.24 -22.78
N MET A 35 4.58 8.44 -21.79
CA MET A 35 4.20 8.94 -20.47
C MET A 35 5.40 9.53 -19.73
N CYS A 36 6.60 8.91 -19.82
CA CYS A 36 7.81 9.52 -19.27
C CYS A 36 8.11 10.90 -19.88
N THR A 37 7.95 11.05 -21.20
CA THR A 37 8.12 12.33 -21.88
C THR A 37 7.14 13.39 -21.38
N ALA A 38 5.87 13.01 -21.18
CA ALA A 38 4.83 13.90 -20.66
C ALA A 38 5.15 14.35 -19.22
N ILE A 39 5.60 13.44 -18.36
CA ILE A 39 5.86 13.73 -16.94
C ILE A 39 7.10 14.59 -16.76
N ASN A 40 8.14 14.35 -17.56
CA ASN A 40 9.37 15.15 -17.52
C ASN A 40 9.11 16.64 -17.85
N SER A 41 8.04 16.95 -18.60
CA SER A 41 7.61 18.33 -18.85
C SER A 41 6.97 19.02 -17.63
N ILE A 42 6.50 18.25 -16.65
CA ILE A 42 5.82 18.74 -15.45
C ILE A 42 6.77 18.79 -14.25
N VAL A 43 7.58 17.74 -14.07
CA VAL A 43 8.55 17.57 -12.98
C VAL A 43 9.91 17.13 -13.56
N PRO A 44 10.72 18.07 -14.07
CA PRO A 44 11.97 17.74 -14.78
C PRO A 44 13.06 17.13 -13.89
N ASP A 45 12.94 17.27 -12.57
CA ASP A 45 13.90 16.73 -11.60
C ASP A 45 13.62 15.26 -11.23
N VAL A 46 12.52 14.68 -11.73
CA VAL A 46 12.18 13.27 -11.54
C VAL A 46 12.74 12.46 -12.70
N GLY A 47 13.56 11.45 -12.39
CA GLY A 47 13.92 10.43 -13.38
C GLY A 47 12.69 9.59 -13.72
N CYS A 48 12.46 9.31 -15.00
CA CYS A 48 11.40 8.41 -15.43
C CYS A 48 11.97 7.26 -16.27
N ALA A 49 11.53 6.04 -15.96
CA ALA A 49 11.90 4.84 -16.67
C ALA A 49 10.66 4.00 -17.04
N TRP A 50 10.81 3.22 -18.09
CA TRP A 50 9.86 2.20 -18.54
C TRP A 50 10.64 0.91 -18.81
N SER A 51 9.93 -0.21 -19.02
CA SER A 51 10.58 -1.48 -19.33
C SER A 51 10.26 -1.95 -20.74
N SER A 52 11.28 -2.50 -21.40
CA SER A 52 11.14 -3.27 -22.64
C SER A 52 11.01 -4.78 -22.39
N PHE A 53 10.90 -5.20 -21.12
CA PHE A 53 10.71 -6.61 -20.79
C PHE A 53 9.35 -7.09 -21.31
N GLU A 54 9.35 -8.26 -21.93
CA GLU A 54 8.15 -8.89 -22.42
C GLU A 54 7.45 -9.62 -21.27
N GLU A 55 6.32 -9.09 -20.84
CA GLU A 55 5.52 -9.68 -19.77
C GLU A 55 4.56 -10.73 -20.32
N PRO A 56 4.13 -11.71 -19.49
CA PRO A 56 3.03 -12.58 -19.82
C PRO A 56 1.77 -11.81 -20.26
N PRO A 57 0.99 -12.31 -21.22
CA PRO A 57 -0.24 -11.65 -21.66
C PRO A 57 -1.25 -11.37 -20.55
N ASP A 58 -1.23 -12.18 -19.48
CA ASP A 58 -2.12 -12.05 -18.31
C ASP A 58 -1.65 -10.96 -17.32
N LEU A 59 -0.40 -10.50 -17.40
CA LEU A 59 0.18 -9.43 -16.59
C LEU A 59 -0.06 -8.07 -17.26
N GLN A 60 -1.31 -7.59 -17.20
CA GLN A 60 -1.73 -6.29 -17.75
C GLN A 60 -2.15 -5.32 -16.65
N ASP A 61 -2.32 -4.06 -17.04
CA ASP A 61 -2.83 -2.99 -16.17
C ASP A 61 -2.07 -2.93 -14.83
N VAL A 62 -2.80 -2.85 -13.72
CA VAL A 62 -2.22 -2.67 -12.38
C VAL A 62 -1.20 -3.76 -12.02
N TYR A 63 -1.41 -4.99 -12.50
CA TYR A 63 -0.50 -6.10 -12.24
C TYR A 63 0.85 -5.92 -12.93
N TYR A 64 0.86 -5.31 -14.12
CA TYR A 64 2.12 -4.91 -14.79
C TYR A 64 2.92 -3.93 -13.92
N LEU A 65 2.27 -2.91 -13.37
CA LEU A 65 2.95 -1.90 -12.53
C LEU A 65 3.50 -2.52 -11.24
N TRP A 66 2.73 -3.42 -10.64
CA TRP A 66 3.14 -4.19 -9.48
C TRP A 66 4.30 -5.14 -9.78
N SER A 67 4.33 -5.82 -10.93
CA SER A 67 5.51 -6.58 -11.38
C SER A 67 6.72 -5.66 -11.59
N LEU A 68 6.53 -4.55 -12.31
CA LEU A 68 7.58 -3.61 -12.68
C LEU A 68 8.28 -3.00 -11.46
N ARG A 69 7.54 -2.67 -10.39
CA ARG A 69 8.12 -2.09 -9.16
C ARG A 69 9.09 -3.07 -8.49
N TYR A 70 8.71 -4.33 -8.35
CA TYR A 70 9.50 -5.33 -7.63
C TYR A 70 10.64 -5.85 -8.50
N ARG A 71 10.44 -5.94 -9.83
CA ARG A 71 11.54 -6.19 -10.76
C ARG A 71 12.59 -5.11 -10.63
N THR A 72 12.17 -3.84 -10.70
CA THR A 72 13.13 -2.72 -10.62
C THR A 72 13.80 -2.66 -9.26
N LEU A 73 13.08 -2.97 -8.18
CA LEU A 73 13.65 -3.12 -6.85
C LEU A 73 14.73 -4.20 -6.83
N ALA A 74 14.41 -5.44 -7.22
CA ALA A 74 15.35 -6.56 -7.22
C ALA A 74 16.62 -6.24 -8.03
N ARG A 75 16.46 -5.68 -9.24
CA ARG A 75 17.57 -5.23 -10.09
C ARG A 75 18.41 -4.13 -9.44
N SER A 76 17.78 -3.14 -8.82
CA SER A 76 18.49 -2.05 -8.13
C SER A 76 19.31 -2.57 -6.95
N LEU A 77 18.76 -3.50 -6.17
CA LEU A 77 19.47 -4.12 -5.06
C LEU A 77 20.61 -5.02 -5.54
N ARG A 78 20.40 -5.74 -6.65
CA ARG A 78 21.43 -6.53 -7.31
C ARG A 78 22.63 -5.67 -7.73
N LEU A 79 22.38 -4.45 -8.19
CA LEU A 79 23.39 -3.44 -8.51
C LEU A 79 24.05 -2.80 -7.28
N GLY A 80 23.54 -3.07 -6.06
CA GLY A 80 24.08 -2.55 -4.80
C GLY A 80 23.51 -1.19 -4.36
N TYR A 81 22.39 -0.75 -4.93
CA TYR A 81 21.72 0.47 -4.49
C TYR A 81 20.89 0.25 -3.21
N ASN A 82 20.80 1.29 -2.38
CA ASN A 82 19.78 1.38 -1.35
C ASN A 82 18.51 1.97 -1.97
N VAL A 83 17.34 1.41 -1.67
CA VAL A 83 16.09 1.77 -2.35
C VAL A 83 14.99 2.04 -1.33
N LEU A 84 14.39 3.22 -1.40
CA LEU A 84 13.11 3.53 -0.78
C LEU A 84 12.02 3.36 -1.85
N LEU A 85 11.22 2.31 -1.70
CA LEU A 85 10.09 2.03 -2.55
C LEU A 85 8.82 2.50 -1.84
N VAL A 86 8.07 3.38 -2.49
CA VAL A 86 6.79 3.91 -1.99
C VAL A 86 5.72 3.90 -3.09
N ASP A 87 4.47 3.69 -2.69
CA ASP A 87 3.27 3.90 -3.51
C ASP A 87 3.03 5.39 -3.74
N SER A 88 2.29 5.71 -4.81
CA SER A 88 1.95 7.09 -5.16
C SER A 88 0.90 7.74 -4.25
N ASP A 89 0.27 6.98 -3.35
CA ASP A 89 -0.67 7.48 -2.33
C ASP A 89 -0.03 7.57 -0.93
N THR A 90 1.25 7.90 -0.93
CA THR A 90 2.06 8.17 0.25
C THR A 90 2.30 9.66 0.42
N ALA A 91 2.35 10.11 1.68
CA ALA A 91 2.81 11.44 2.07
C ALA A 91 4.01 11.31 3.02
N VAL A 92 5.04 12.13 2.80
CA VAL A 92 6.21 12.20 3.67
C VAL A 92 6.16 13.48 4.49
N PHE A 93 6.32 13.35 5.80
CA PHE A 93 6.18 14.42 6.77
C PHE A 93 7.51 14.84 7.41
N ASP A 94 8.52 13.97 7.39
CA ASP A 94 9.87 14.24 7.86
C ASP A 94 10.88 13.41 7.06
N ASP A 95 12.17 13.76 7.11
CA ASP A 95 13.24 13.04 6.41
C ASP A 95 13.37 11.59 6.94
N PRO A 96 13.02 10.56 6.15
CA PRO A 96 13.09 9.18 6.60
C PRO A 96 14.53 8.70 6.81
N TYR A 97 15.52 9.28 6.11
CA TYR A 97 16.90 8.84 6.21
C TYR A 97 17.56 9.24 7.52
N LYS A 98 17.09 10.32 8.17
CA LYS A 98 17.46 10.67 9.55
C LYS A 98 17.26 9.47 10.50
N TYR A 99 16.19 8.70 10.27
CA TYR A 99 15.83 7.54 11.07
C TYR A 99 16.53 6.28 10.57
N PHE A 100 16.40 5.96 9.28
CA PHE A 100 16.89 4.69 8.71
C PHE A 100 18.39 4.49 8.84
N LYS A 101 19.16 5.58 8.89
CA LYS A 101 20.63 5.56 8.93
C LYS A 101 21.24 5.63 10.33
N GLN A 102 20.42 5.55 11.38
CA GLN A 102 20.89 5.60 12.77
C GLN A 102 20.31 4.43 13.59
N PRO A 103 20.87 4.10 14.77
CA PRO A 103 20.27 3.13 15.67
C PRO A 103 18.83 3.56 16.05
N PRO A 104 17.88 2.61 16.13
CA PRO A 104 18.05 1.16 16.07
C PRO A 104 17.95 0.55 14.65
N PHE A 105 17.86 1.37 13.60
CA PHE A 105 17.52 0.94 12.24
C PHE A 105 18.71 0.73 11.29
N GLN A 106 19.87 1.33 11.58
CA GLN A 106 21.04 1.32 10.69
C GLN A 106 21.53 -0.08 10.24
N ASP A 107 21.32 -1.11 11.07
CA ASP A 107 21.76 -2.49 10.82
C ASP A 107 20.62 -3.38 10.29
N ILE A 108 19.48 -2.78 9.93
CA ILE A 108 18.33 -3.48 9.36
C ILE A 108 18.38 -3.35 7.86
N VAL A 109 18.42 -4.48 7.17
CA VAL A 109 18.53 -4.56 5.71
C VAL A 109 17.21 -4.20 5.05
N VAL A 110 16.09 -4.73 5.56
CA VAL A 110 14.74 -4.42 5.04
C VAL A 110 13.87 -3.85 6.15
N LEU A 111 13.40 -2.62 5.95
CA LEU A 111 12.38 -1.97 6.77
C LEU A 111 11.10 -1.93 5.95
N ASN A 112 10.01 -2.50 6.45
CA ASN A 112 8.75 -2.55 5.72
C ASN A 112 7.60 -2.00 6.55
N GLN A 113 6.68 -1.23 5.98
CA GLN A 113 5.45 -0.84 6.66
C GLN A 113 4.69 -2.08 7.19
N GLU A 114 4.21 -1.98 8.42
CA GLU A 114 3.28 -2.94 9.04
C GLU A 114 1.87 -2.79 8.45
N GLU A 115 1.29 -3.86 7.92
CA GLU A 115 -0.14 -3.94 7.58
C GLU A 115 -0.95 -4.46 8.77
N SER A 116 -0.49 -5.58 9.31
CA SER A 116 -0.99 -6.25 10.51
C SER A 116 0.20 -6.75 11.34
N PRO A 117 0.00 -7.30 12.56
CA PRO A 117 1.10 -7.63 13.47
C PRO A 117 2.23 -8.49 12.90
N VAL A 118 1.97 -9.22 11.82
CA VAL A 118 2.90 -10.16 11.17
C VAL A 118 2.94 -10.03 9.64
N GLU A 119 2.20 -9.08 9.07
CA GLU A 119 2.11 -8.87 7.61
C GLU A 119 2.75 -7.54 7.22
N ALA A 120 3.49 -7.58 6.12
CA ALA A 120 4.10 -6.43 5.51
C ALA A 120 3.16 -5.82 4.46
N ASN A 121 3.06 -4.49 4.45
CA ASN A 121 2.36 -3.76 3.40
C ASN A 121 3.31 -3.50 2.22
N GLY A 122 2.91 -3.81 0.99
CA GLY A 122 3.77 -3.60 -0.18
C GLY A 122 4.07 -2.14 -0.51
N GLY A 123 3.31 -1.19 0.03
CA GLY A 123 3.29 0.21 -0.38
C GLY A 123 4.38 1.09 0.19
N ASN A 124 5.08 0.70 1.27
CA ASN A 124 6.22 1.44 1.78
C ASN A 124 7.28 0.51 2.34
N LEU A 125 8.46 0.51 1.73
CA LEU A 125 9.61 -0.24 2.23
C LEU A 125 10.93 0.45 1.89
N TYR A 126 11.90 0.29 2.78
CA TYR A 126 13.26 0.73 2.57
C TYR A 126 14.20 -0.47 2.66
N VAL A 127 15.09 -0.59 1.69
CA VAL A 127 16.13 -1.62 1.66
C VAL A 127 17.50 -0.94 1.63
N GLN A 128 18.39 -1.38 2.51
CA GLN A 128 19.74 -0.87 2.61
C GLN A 128 20.77 -1.96 2.82
N ASN A 129 21.95 -1.78 2.23
CA ASN A 129 23.12 -2.63 2.43
C ASN A 129 22.82 -4.13 2.19
N ALA A 130 21.85 -4.43 1.32
CA ALA A 130 21.53 -5.81 0.96
C ALA A 130 22.70 -6.42 0.19
N ALA A 131 23.09 -7.64 0.56
CA ALA A 131 24.05 -8.41 -0.21
C ALA A 131 23.42 -8.74 -1.59
N PRO A 132 24.11 -8.48 -2.71
CA PRO A 132 23.58 -8.72 -4.06
C PRO A 132 23.16 -10.16 -4.35
N ASP A 133 23.73 -11.11 -3.63
CA ASP A 133 23.48 -12.55 -3.60
C ASP A 133 22.87 -13.00 -2.26
N GLY A 134 22.35 -12.05 -1.48
CA GLY A 134 21.75 -12.27 -0.17
C GLY A 134 20.26 -12.61 -0.23
N PRO A 135 19.69 -13.04 0.92
CA PRO A 135 18.28 -13.41 1.02
C PRO A 135 17.31 -12.26 0.73
N ALA A 136 17.59 -11.01 1.09
CA ALA A 136 16.72 -9.88 0.80
C ALA A 136 16.56 -9.66 -0.71
N VAL A 137 17.64 -9.77 -1.49
CA VAL A 137 17.57 -9.63 -2.94
C VAL A 137 16.88 -10.83 -3.58
N PHE A 138 17.10 -12.04 -3.07
CA PHE A 138 16.34 -13.23 -3.47
C PHE A 138 14.84 -13.04 -3.22
N MET A 139 14.45 -12.55 -2.04
CA MET A 139 13.04 -12.31 -1.67
C MET A 139 12.33 -11.45 -2.71
N PHE A 140 12.92 -10.30 -3.07
CA PHE A 140 12.31 -9.41 -4.06
C PHE A 140 12.37 -9.96 -5.49
N ALA A 141 13.40 -10.73 -5.83
CA ALA A 141 13.44 -11.45 -7.10
C ALA A 141 12.33 -12.52 -7.16
N GLU A 142 12.09 -13.23 -6.08
CA GLU A 142 11.11 -14.32 -6.03
C GLU A 142 9.67 -13.82 -6.10
N ILE A 143 9.37 -12.66 -5.51
CA ILE A 143 8.07 -11.97 -5.68
C ILE A 143 7.72 -11.79 -7.17
N VAL A 144 8.72 -11.54 -8.01
CA VAL A 144 8.54 -11.42 -9.47
C VAL A 144 8.63 -12.78 -10.16
N SER A 145 9.60 -13.62 -9.78
CA SER A 145 9.86 -14.88 -10.48
C SER A 145 8.70 -15.86 -10.35
N ARG A 146 8.09 -15.95 -9.17
CA ARG A 146 6.97 -16.87 -8.88
C ARG A 146 5.81 -16.75 -9.87
N PRO A 147 5.19 -15.58 -10.08
CA PRO A 147 4.13 -15.43 -11.08
C PRO A 147 4.62 -15.64 -12.53
N LEU A 148 5.87 -15.28 -12.85
CA LEU A 148 6.43 -15.53 -14.19
C LEU A 148 6.60 -17.03 -14.47
N ARG A 149 6.95 -17.82 -13.45
CA ARG A 149 7.06 -19.28 -13.58
C ARG A 149 5.73 -19.94 -13.85
N TRP A 150 4.66 -19.54 -13.17
CA TRP A 150 3.33 -20.06 -13.48
C TRP A 150 2.82 -19.57 -14.83
N ALA A 151 3.23 -18.38 -15.28
CA ALA A 151 2.90 -17.94 -16.62
C ALA A 151 3.65 -18.71 -17.73
N ASP A 152 4.84 -19.24 -17.43
CA ASP A 152 5.68 -19.97 -18.39
C ASP A 152 5.05 -21.26 -18.92
N ASP A 153 4.16 -21.90 -18.14
CA ASP A 153 3.43 -23.11 -18.54
C ASP A 153 1.94 -22.85 -18.80
N GLU A 154 1.59 -21.62 -19.16
CA GLU A 154 0.20 -21.17 -19.38
C GLU A 154 -0.69 -21.41 -18.15
N TRP A 155 -0.08 -21.42 -16.95
CA TRP A 155 -0.70 -21.69 -15.66
C TRP A 155 -1.21 -23.11 -15.46
N GLU A 156 -0.72 -24.08 -16.24
CA GLU A 156 -1.12 -25.48 -16.07
C GLU A 156 -0.82 -25.96 -14.64
N THR A 157 0.38 -25.66 -14.13
CA THR A 157 0.78 -26.05 -12.76
C THR A 157 -0.06 -25.35 -11.70
N ALA A 158 -0.27 -24.04 -11.82
CA ALA A 158 -1.10 -23.31 -10.87
C ALA A 158 -2.56 -23.79 -10.88
N SER A 159 -3.09 -24.17 -12.05
CA SER A 159 -4.45 -24.67 -12.20
C SER A 159 -4.63 -26.06 -11.59
N LYS A 160 -3.59 -26.92 -11.59
CA LYS A 160 -3.61 -28.22 -10.88
C LYS A 160 -3.78 -28.06 -9.37
N HIS A 161 -3.33 -26.93 -8.84
CA HIS A 161 -3.46 -26.54 -7.44
C HIS A 161 -4.69 -25.68 -7.15
N SER A 162 -5.61 -25.53 -8.13
CA SER A 162 -6.83 -24.70 -8.01
C SER A 162 -6.56 -23.24 -7.62
N LEU A 163 -5.42 -22.68 -8.03
CA LEU A 163 -5.02 -21.34 -7.60
C LEU A 163 -5.76 -20.25 -8.38
N ASN A 164 -6.28 -19.25 -7.66
CA ASN A 164 -6.82 -18.05 -8.27
C ASN A 164 -5.69 -17.15 -8.81
N LYS A 165 -5.58 -17.05 -10.13
CA LYS A 165 -4.58 -16.23 -10.83
C LYS A 165 -4.48 -14.79 -10.33
N GLN A 166 -5.60 -14.14 -10.02
CA GLN A 166 -5.61 -12.74 -9.59
C GLN A 166 -4.93 -12.56 -8.23
N CYS A 167 -5.17 -13.51 -7.31
CA CYS A 167 -4.56 -13.53 -5.98
C CYS A 167 -3.03 -13.67 -6.07
N LEU A 168 -2.53 -14.37 -7.10
CA LEU A 168 -1.10 -14.61 -7.29
C LEU A 168 -0.34 -13.43 -7.92
N TYR A 169 -1.06 -12.50 -8.55
CA TYR A 169 -0.47 -11.29 -9.17
C TYR A 169 -0.53 -10.05 -8.29
N MET A 170 -1.32 -10.08 -7.21
CA MET A 170 -1.27 -8.99 -6.23
C MET A 170 0.09 -9.02 -5.54
N ASP A 171 0.85 -7.93 -5.67
CA ASP A 171 2.20 -7.85 -5.13
C ASP A 171 2.25 -8.04 -3.62
N GLN A 172 1.28 -7.52 -2.88
CA GLN A 172 1.16 -7.73 -1.44
C GLN A 172 0.90 -9.21 -1.10
N ASP A 173 0.14 -9.92 -1.93
CA ASP A 173 -0.11 -11.35 -1.72
C ASP A 173 1.14 -12.17 -2.05
N ALA A 174 1.83 -11.89 -3.15
CA ALA A 174 3.14 -12.48 -3.44
C ALA A 174 4.16 -12.21 -2.32
N TYR A 175 4.13 -11.02 -1.73
CA TYR A 175 4.95 -10.68 -0.57
C TYR A 175 4.59 -11.54 0.65
N ALA A 176 3.30 -11.67 0.96
CA ALA A 176 2.78 -12.51 2.05
C ALA A 176 3.10 -14.00 1.85
N ASP A 177 3.44 -14.38 0.63
CA ASP A 177 3.86 -15.72 0.23
C ASP A 177 5.37 -15.92 0.44
N VAL A 178 6.19 -14.98 -0.05
CA VAL A 178 7.66 -15.11 -0.04
C VAL A 178 8.25 -14.80 1.33
N LEU A 179 7.73 -13.81 2.08
CA LEU A 179 8.31 -13.46 3.39
C LEU A 179 8.32 -14.65 4.37
N PRO A 180 7.25 -15.47 4.49
CA PRO A 180 7.28 -16.72 5.25
C PRO A 180 8.33 -17.72 4.78
N ASP A 181 8.56 -17.79 3.47
CA ASP A 181 9.58 -18.68 2.92
C ASP A 181 10.97 -18.25 3.41
N MET A 182 11.25 -16.95 3.34
CA MET A 182 12.52 -16.38 3.81
C MET A 182 12.75 -16.59 5.30
N ALA A 183 11.72 -16.41 6.12
CA ALA A 183 11.86 -16.49 7.57
C ALA A 183 11.92 -17.94 8.07
N SER A 184 11.31 -18.89 7.35
CA SER A 184 11.43 -20.32 7.64
C SER A 184 12.71 -20.94 7.09
N GLY A 185 13.23 -20.42 5.97
CA GLY A 185 14.29 -21.07 5.16
C GLY A 185 13.75 -22.21 4.29
N TYR A 186 12.45 -22.26 4.03
CA TYR A 186 11.76 -23.26 3.22
C TYR A 186 10.83 -22.58 2.21
N MET A 187 10.66 -23.15 1.02
CA MET A 187 9.68 -22.67 0.04
C MET A 187 8.31 -23.31 0.33
N LEU A 188 7.33 -22.55 0.83
CA LEU A 188 6.09 -23.08 1.42
C LEU A 188 4.78 -22.49 0.87
N PHE A 189 4.81 -21.35 0.17
CA PHE A 189 3.64 -20.81 -0.55
C PHE A 189 2.36 -20.65 0.30
N PRO A 190 2.43 -20.16 1.55
CA PRO A 190 1.28 -20.14 2.45
C PRO A 190 0.13 -19.28 1.93
N LYS A 191 0.40 -18.14 1.31
CA LYS A 191 -0.64 -17.27 0.75
C LYS A 191 -1.24 -17.87 -0.52
N ALA A 192 -0.46 -18.49 -1.40
CA ALA A 192 -1.00 -19.20 -2.56
C ALA A 192 -1.94 -20.33 -2.14
N LEU A 193 -1.61 -21.06 -1.07
CA LEU A 193 -2.51 -22.07 -0.50
C LEU A 193 -3.86 -21.49 -0.04
N TRP A 194 -3.88 -20.23 0.42
CA TRP A 194 -5.11 -19.52 0.75
C TRP A 194 -5.86 -18.98 -0.47
N CYS A 195 -5.19 -18.84 -1.62
CA CYS A 195 -5.76 -18.37 -2.89
C CYS A 195 -6.56 -19.43 -3.66
N VAL A 196 -6.81 -20.62 -3.09
CA VAL A 196 -7.71 -21.63 -3.66
C VAL A 196 -9.18 -21.25 -3.47
N ASP A 197 -10.11 -21.96 -4.09
CA ASP A 197 -11.54 -21.73 -3.88
C ASP A 197 -12.01 -22.16 -2.46
N GLU A 198 -13.18 -21.67 -2.03
CA GLU A 198 -13.70 -21.97 -0.69
C GLU A 198 -14.02 -23.46 -0.48
N ALA A 199 -14.45 -24.16 -1.52
CA ALA A 199 -14.73 -25.59 -1.42
C ALA A 199 -13.44 -26.39 -1.20
N SER A 200 -12.34 -25.99 -1.83
CA SER A 200 -11.00 -26.54 -1.59
C SER A 200 -10.54 -26.28 -0.15
N ARG A 201 -10.71 -25.05 0.39
CA ARG A 201 -10.35 -24.75 1.79
C ARG A 201 -11.18 -25.50 2.83
N ALA A 202 -12.39 -25.93 2.48
CA ALA A 202 -13.26 -26.70 3.36
C ALA A 202 -12.85 -28.18 3.48
N GLN A 203 -11.92 -28.67 2.64
CA GLN A 203 -11.47 -30.07 2.66
C GLN A 203 -10.50 -30.32 3.83
N ALA A 204 -10.54 -31.53 4.39
CA ALA A 204 -9.75 -31.86 5.59
C ALA A 204 -8.24 -31.96 5.31
N ASP A 205 -7.86 -32.41 4.12
CA ASP A 205 -6.49 -32.47 3.63
C ASP A 205 -5.89 -31.06 3.47
N TRP A 206 -6.66 -30.10 2.98
CA TRP A 206 -6.25 -28.69 2.93
C TRP A 206 -5.95 -28.15 4.34
N GLN A 207 -6.82 -28.44 5.32
CA GLN A 207 -6.62 -27.99 6.70
C GLN A 207 -5.36 -28.61 7.32
N GLU A 208 -5.13 -29.90 7.09
CA GLU A 208 -3.91 -30.59 7.53
C GLU A 208 -2.65 -29.99 6.90
N LEU A 209 -2.67 -29.73 5.59
CA LEU A 209 -1.57 -29.09 4.87
C LEU A 209 -1.30 -27.67 5.40
N ASN A 210 -2.33 -26.84 5.52
CA ASN A 210 -2.21 -25.48 6.07
C ASN A 210 -1.65 -25.50 7.50
N ASP A 211 -2.08 -26.45 8.33
CA ASP A 211 -1.55 -26.64 9.68
C ASP A 211 -0.06 -27.07 9.66
N ASN A 212 0.33 -27.97 8.76
CA ASN A 212 1.72 -28.42 8.64
C ASN A 212 2.65 -27.30 8.17
N ILE A 213 2.20 -26.50 7.19
CA ILE A 213 2.90 -25.30 6.75
C ILE A 213 3.01 -24.30 7.91
N GLY A 214 1.90 -24.03 8.63
CA GLY A 214 1.90 -23.14 9.78
C GLY A 214 2.87 -23.57 10.89
N LYS A 215 2.92 -24.88 11.20
CA LYS A 215 3.88 -25.48 12.15
C LYS A 215 5.33 -25.43 11.67
N THR A 216 5.56 -25.42 10.36
CA THR A 216 6.91 -25.33 9.78
C THR A 216 7.42 -23.89 9.80
N ILE A 217 6.53 -22.95 9.44
CA ILE A 217 6.80 -21.51 9.47
C ILE A 217 7.05 -21.03 10.91
N ARG A 218 6.15 -21.36 11.84
CA ARG A 218 6.13 -20.91 13.26
C ARG A 218 6.14 -19.39 13.40
N TRP A 219 5.19 -18.72 12.73
CA TRP A 219 5.25 -17.27 12.49
C TRP A 219 5.39 -16.40 13.74
N SER A 220 4.60 -16.71 14.77
CA SER A 220 4.66 -16.02 16.06
C SER A 220 6.02 -16.12 16.75
N GLU A 221 6.82 -17.12 16.41
CA GLU A 221 8.14 -17.35 16.99
C GLU A 221 9.28 -16.76 16.14
N ARG A 222 9.02 -16.44 14.87
CA ARG A 222 10.04 -15.87 13.96
C ARG A 222 10.26 -14.38 14.22
N TYR A 223 9.21 -13.67 14.60
CA TYR A 223 9.34 -12.28 15.02
C TYR A 223 9.83 -12.18 16.46
N SER A 224 10.94 -11.47 16.62
CA SER A 224 11.33 -10.91 17.91
C SER A 224 10.69 -9.54 18.07
N GLN A 225 10.11 -9.29 19.25
CA GLN A 225 9.60 -7.98 19.62
C GLN A 225 10.40 -7.46 20.80
N THR A 226 11.09 -6.34 20.60
CA THR A 226 12.00 -5.77 21.62
C THR A 226 11.75 -4.28 21.76
N GLU A 227 11.69 -3.79 23.00
CA GLU A 227 11.78 -2.35 23.28
C GLU A 227 13.23 -1.90 23.09
N VAL A 228 13.42 -0.86 22.29
CA VAL A 228 14.74 -0.29 22.02
C VAL A 228 14.73 1.20 22.30
N ALA A 229 15.79 1.68 22.95
CA ALA A 229 15.97 3.10 23.20
C ALA A 229 16.11 3.87 21.88
N VAL A 230 15.49 5.05 21.81
CA VAL A 230 15.61 5.96 20.66
C VAL A 230 16.47 7.18 21.02
N PRO A 231 17.17 7.78 20.03
CA PRO A 231 17.81 9.06 20.19
C PRO A 231 16.89 10.14 20.78
N LYS A 232 17.46 11.08 21.55
CA LYS A 232 16.69 12.11 22.27
C LYS A 232 15.86 12.99 21.34
N ASP A 233 16.39 13.29 20.15
CA ASP A 233 15.76 14.08 19.10
C ASP A 233 14.61 13.34 18.38
N TRP A 234 14.37 12.06 18.69
CA TRP A 234 13.24 11.28 18.15
C TRP A 234 12.10 11.14 19.16
N GLN A 235 12.36 11.41 20.44
CA GLN A 235 11.40 11.10 21.52
C GLN A 235 10.06 11.82 21.33
N GLU A 236 10.07 12.98 20.67
CA GLU A 236 8.86 13.73 20.36
C GLU A 236 7.97 13.04 19.31
N VAL A 237 8.56 12.57 18.19
CA VAL A 237 7.81 11.82 17.15
C VAL A 237 7.41 10.42 17.64
N VAL A 238 8.24 9.80 18.47
CA VAL A 238 7.99 8.48 19.07
C VAL A 238 6.93 8.55 20.17
N GLY A 239 6.87 9.67 20.91
CA GLY A 239 6.06 9.82 22.11
C GLY A 239 6.70 9.23 23.38
N GLY A 240 8.02 8.98 23.38
CA GLY A 240 8.73 8.38 24.50
C GLY A 240 10.21 8.05 24.23
N PRO A 241 10.95 7.58 25.25
CA PRO A 241 12.37 7.24 25.15
C PRO A 241 12.67 5.91 24.47
N GLU A 242 11.65 5.09 24.22
CA GLU A 242 11.77 3.75 23.67
C GLU A 242 10.71 3.53 22.57
N THR A 243 10.99 2.58 21.67
CA THR A 243 10.03 2.12 20.68
C THR A 243 10.09 0.61 20.52
N THR A 244 8.92 0.00 20.28
CA THR A 244 8.83 -1.43 19.98
C THR A 244 9.34 -1.69 18.57
N LEU A 245 10.35 -2.55 18.45
CA LEU A 245 10.88 -3.03 17.18
C LEU A 245 10.51 -4.50 16.98
N LYS A 246 9.85 -4.81 15.86
CA LYS A 246 9.52 -6.18 15.43
C LYS A 246 10.47 -6.61 14.33
N THR A 247 11.32 -7.60 14.61
CA THR A 247 12.37 -8.04 13.66
C THR A 247 12.40 -9.53 13.45
N LEU A 248 12.84 -9.96 12.27
CA LEU A 248 13.14 -11.36 11.97
C LEU A 248 14.42 -11.46 11.14
N GLN A 249 14.91 -12.69 10.97
CA GLN A 249 16.06 -13.01 10.12
C GLN A 249 15.57 -13.62 8.81
N LEU A 250 15.96 -13.00 7.69
CA LEU A 250 15.77 -13.55 6.35
C LEU A 250 16.85 -14.61 6.11
N ARG A 251 16.43 -15.80 5.68
CA ARG A 251 17.26 -16.97 5.38
C ARG A 251 17.05 -17.34 3.92
N MET A 252 18.08 -17.86 3.26
CA MET A 252 17.93 -18.39 1.91
C MET A 252 17.01 -19.62 1.94
N PRO A 253 15.86 -19.62 1.26
CA PRO A 253 14.95 -20.75 1.29
C PRO A 253 15.39 -21.88 0.33
N ASN A 254 14.97 -23.11 0.63
CA ASN A 254 15.13 -24.27 -0.24
C ASN A 254 13.95 -25.24 -0.07
N CYS A 255 13.55 -25.92 -1.14
CA CYS A 255 12.39 -26.82 -1.16
C CYS A 255 12.67 -28.17 -0.48
N ARG A 256 13.94 -28.52 -0.29
CA ARG A 256 14.42 -29.77 0.34
C ARG A 256 13.79 -31.04 -0.24
N GLY A 257 13.54 -31.03 -1.56
CA GLY A 257 12.96 -32.15 -2.29
C GLY A 257 11.43 -32.19 -2.28
N TRP A 258 10.77 -31.06 -1.99
CA TRP A 258 9.32 -30.89 -2.09
C TRP A 258 8.51 -31.91 -1.27
N PRO A 259 8.59 -31.88 0.07
CA PRO A 259 7.83 -32.81 0.91
C PRO A 259 6.32 -32.72 0.63
N GLU A 260 5.68 -33.86 0.41
CA GLU A 260 4.23 -33.95 0.12
C GLU A 260 3.40 -33.39 1.29
N GLU A 261 3.84 -33.59 2.52
CA GLU A 261 3.18 -33.05 3.72
C GLU A 261 3.22 -31.51 3.81
N LEU A 262 4.01 -30.86 2.96
CA LEU A 262 4.12 -29.41 2.79
C LEU A 262 3.65 -28.94 1.40
N GLY A 263 2.93 -29.81 0.66
CA GLY A 263 2.23 -29.44 -0.57
C GLY A 263 2.94 -29.83 -1.87
N GLY A 264 4.09 -30.52 -1.80
CA GLY A 264 4.77 -31.03 -2.98
C GLY A 264 5.29 -29.94 -3.93
N GLU A 265 5.42 -30.25 -5.22
CA GLU A 265 5.94 -29.33 -6.25
C GLU A 265 4.92 -28.22 -6.60
N TRP A 266 5.32 -26.96 -6.36
CA TRP A 266 4.49 -25.78 -6.68
C TRP A 266 4.82 -25.13 -8.03
N TYR A 267 5.96 -25.48 -8.62
CA TYR A 267 6.43 -24.90 -9.85
C TYR A 267 6.42 -25.87 -11.01
N PRO A 268 6.33 -25.35 -12.26
CA PRO A 268 6.62 -26.17 -13.41
C PRO A 268 8.05 -26.69 -13.34
N ARG A 269 8.25 -27.93 -13.79
CA ARG A 269 9.54 -28.64 -13.75
C ARG A 269 10.65 -27.90 -14.50
N GLU A 270 10.29 -27.19 -15.56
CA GLU A 270 11.22 -26.40 -16.36
C GLU A 270 10.79 -24.94 -16.34
N ARG A 271 11.76 -24.03 -16.25
CA ARG A 271 11.52 -22.60 -16.43
C ARG A 271 11.28 -22.32 -17.91
N GLY A 272 10.24 -21.56 -18.20
CA GLY A 272 9.98 -21.06 -19.55
C GLY A 272 10.69 -19.75 -19.83
N LYS A 273 10.23 -19.06 -20.86
CA LYS A 273 10.85 -17.85 -21.40
C LYS A 273 10.86 -16.71 -20.38
N TYR A 274 9.72 -16.41 -19.75
CA TYR A 274 9.56 -15.21 -18.93
C TYR A 274 10.43 -15.26 -17.67
N SER A 275 10.38 -16.36 -16.92
CA SER A 275 11.18 -16.46 -15.71
C SER A 275 12.69 -16.58 -16.03
N THR A 276 13.05 -17.21 -17.15
CA THR A 276 14.44 -17.29 -17.62
C THR A 276 14.99 -15.93 -18.02
N ASP A 277 14.26 -15.16 -18.83
CA ASP A 277 14.67 -13.82 -19.27
C ASP A 277 14.87 -12.90 -18.07
N PHE A 278 14.03 -13.00 -17.04
CA PHE A 278 14.17 -12.21 -15.82
C PHE A 278 15.43 -12.58 -15.02
N LEU A 279 15.72 -13.88 -14.84
CA LEU A 279 16.96 -14.31 -14.19
C LEU A 279 18.20 -13.87 -14.98
N GLN A 280 18.13 -13.91 -16.33
CA GLN A 280 19.20 -13.39 -17.17
C GLN A 280 19.43 -11.88 -16.96
N GLN A 281 18.37 -11.08 -16.83
CA GLN A 281 18.52 -9.66 -16.50
C GLN A 281 19.23 -9.46 -15.15
N LEU A 282 18.84 -10.20 -14.11
CA LEU A 282 19.51 -10.12 -12.80
C LEU A 282 20.98 -10.57 -12.85
N GLN A 283 21.31 -11.54 -13.70
CA GLN A 283 22.70 -11.96 -13.90
C GLN A 283 23.50 -10.91 -14.69
N GLN A 284 22.88 -10.24 -15.68
CA GLN A 284 23.51 -9.18 -16.47
C GLN A 284 23.74 -7.90 -15.68
N ASP A 285 22.87 -7.58 -14.73
CA ASP A 285 23.05 -6.43 -13.85
C ASP A 285 24.34 -6.53 -13.03
N ARG A 286 24.80 -7.76 -12.74
CA ARG A 286 26.06 -8.00 -12.02
C ARG A 286 26.76 -9.31 -12.41
N PRO A 287 27.44 -9.34 -13.57
CA PRO A 287 27.98 -10.57 -14.17
C PRO A 287 29.02 -11.30 -13.32
N GLU A 288 29.75 -10.58 -12.47
CA GLU A 288 30.82 -11.13 -11.64
C GLU A 288 30.32 -11.82 -10.36
N THR A 289 29.06 -11.61 -10.00
CA THR A 289 28.43 -12.26 -8.86
C THR A 289 27.46 -13.31 -9.40
N PRO A 290 27.54 -14.59 -9.01
CA PRO A 290 26.53 -15.57 -9.40
C PRO A 290 25.14 -15.20 -8.87
N LEU A 291 24.09 -15.70 -9.53
CA LEU A 291 22.78 -15.80 -8.90
C LEU A 291 22.83 -16.76 -7.69
N TRP A 292 21.75 -16.76 -6.92
CA TRP A 292 21.58 -17.66 -5.78
C TRP A 292 21.63 -19.13 -6.20
N LEU A 293 21.88 -19.99 -5.21
CA LEU A 293 21.70 -21.44 -5.36
C LEU A 293 20.26 -21.72 -5.79
N ASP A 294 20.08 -22.72 -6.65
CA ASP A 294 18.75 -23.16 -7.06
C ASP A 294 17.98 -23.62 -5.80
N PRO A 295 16.89 -22.93 -5.42
CA PRO A 295 16.12 -23.28 -4.23
C PRO A 295 15.37 -24.62 -4.40
N GLU A 296 15.22 -25.14 -5.60
CA GLU A 296 14.48 -26.38 -5.87
C GLU A 296 15.38 -27.63 -5.81
N ASP A 297 16.67 -27.46 -6.04
CA ASP A 297 17.64 -28.55 -5.90
C ASP A 297 17.87 -28.85 -4.41
N ALA A 298 17.41 -30.03 -3.98
CA ALA A 298 17.57 -30.52 -2.61
C ALA A 298 19.06 -30.64 -2.20
N ALA A 299 19.98 -30.84 -3.15
CA ALA A 299 21.40 -30.88 -2.87
C ALA A 299 21.95 -29.54 -2.36
N ASN A 300 21.27 -28.43 -2.66
CA ASN A 300 21.64 -27.09 -2.22
C ASN A 300 21.18 -26.76 -0.79
N ALA A 301 20.34 -27.58 -0.15
CA ALA A 301 19.75 -27.25 1.16
C ALA A 301 20.80 -26.90 2.23
N ALA A 302 21.86 -27.70 2.35
CA ALA A 302 22.92 -27.46 3.33
C ALA A 302 23.79 -26.24 3.00
N ALA A 303 23.83 -25.81 1.74
CA ALA A 303 24.54 -24.61 1.31
C ALA A 303 23.67 -23.37 1.49
N ALA A 304 22.36 -23.46 1.22
CA ALA A 304 21.37 -22.41 1.52
C ALA A 304 21.35 -22.08 3.02
N ASP A 305 21.37 -23.09 3.89
CA ASP A 305 21.44 -22.92 5.36
C ASP A 305 22.71 -22.19 5.86
N LYS A 306 23.76 -22.10 5.02
CA LYS A 306 25.03 -21.42 5.33
C LYS A 306 25.10 -19.99 4.79
N VAL A 307 24.16 -19.57 3.95
CA VAL A 307 24.09 -18.20 3.46
C VAL A 307 23.86 -17.27 4.66
N PRO A 308 24.66 -16.21 4.86
CA PRO A 308 24.45 -15.25 5.95
C PRO A 308 23.03 -14.68 5.93
N THR A 309 22.42 -14.59 7.10
CA THR A 309 21.08 -14.02 7.24
C THR A 309 21.09 -12.52 7.17
N GLU A 310 20.00 -11.93 6.69
CA GLU A 310 19.81 -10.48 6.68
C GLU A 310 18.64 -10.08 7.58
N LYS A 311 18.75 -8.92 8.23
CA LYS A 311 17.77 -8.49 9.22
C LYS A 311 16.60 -7.75 8.55
N PHE A 312 15.39 -8.23 8.79
CA PHE A 312 14.14 -7.58 8.42
C PHE A 312 13.48 -6.96 9.64
N ALA A 313 12.79 -5.85 9.47
CA ALA A 313 11.89 -5.32 10.49
C ALA A 313 10.63 -4.70 9.90
N LEU A 314 9.54 -4.86 10.64
CA LEU A 314 8.37 -4.02 10.44
C LEU A 314 8.66 -2.64 11.02
N MET A 315 8.43 -1.60 10.23
CA MET A 315 8.55 -0.21 10.64
C MET A 315 7.64 0.02 11.84
N PRO A 316 8.13 0.63 12.93
CA PRO A 316 7.25 1.14 13.97
C PRO A 316 6.24 2.11 13.36
N ARG A 317 5.01 2.11 13.88
CA ARG A 317 3.92 2.85 13.23
C ARG A 317 4.19 4.35 13.07
N TRP A 318 4.97 4.96 13.95
CA TRP A 318 5.36 6.37 13.82
C TRP A 318 6.31 6.63 12.64
N VAL A 319 7.04 5.61 12.18
CA VAL A 319 7.90 5.68 10.98
C VAL A 319 7.04 5.50 9.73
N GLY A 320 6.34 4.38 9.59
CA GLY A 320 5.57 4.04 8.39
C GLY A 320 4.28 3.33 8.76
N CYS A 321 3.13 3.94 8.45
CA CYS A 321 1.84 3.33 8.79
C CYS A 321 0.70 3.86 7.91
N SER A 322 -0.41 3.13 7.89
CA SER A 322 -1.58 3.55 7.14
C SER A 322 -2.36 4.67 7.83
N TRP A 323 -3.13 5.41 7.04
CA TRP A 323 -4.05 6.43 7.52
C TRP A 323 -5.03 5.85 8.54
N THR A 324 -5.52 4.62 8.33
CA THR A 324 -6.48 3.95 9.21
C THR A 324 -5.96 3.76 10.64
N TRP A 325 -4.64 3.67 10.83
CA TRP A 325 -4.04 3.48 12.15
C TRP A 325 -3.65 4.78 12.83
N ARG A 326 -2.90 5.66 12.14
CA ARG A 326 -2.36 6.90 12.73
C ARG A 326 -2.94 8.18 12.13
N GLY A 327 -3.23 8.19 10.83
CA GLY A 327 -3.81 9.35 10.15
C GLY A 327 -5.17 9.76 10.72
N LYS A 328 -6.12 8.82 10.82
CA LYS A 328 -7.46 9.07 11.39
C LYS A 328 -7.44 9.44 12.87
N ALA A 329 -6.36 9.07 13.57
CA ALA A 329 -6.13 9.41 14.97
C ALA A 329 -5.41 10.77 15.14
N GLY A 330 -5.20 11.54 14.06
CA GLY A 330 -4.68 12.91 14.10
C GLY A 330 -3.17 13.04 14.14
N TYR A 331 -2.41 11.94 14.13
CA TYR A 331 -0.94 11.98 14.22
C TYR A 331 -0.24 12.62 13.01
N TRP A 332 -0.97 12.79 11.90
CA TRP A 332 -0.44 13.37 10.66
C TRP A 332 -0.66 14.89 10.58
N ASP A 333 -1.53 15.46 11.42
CA ASP A 333 -1.87 16.87 11.37
C ASP A 333 -1.02 17.67 12.39
N PRO A 334 -0.08 18.52 11.93
CA PRO A 334 0.75 19.32 12.82
C PRO A 334 -0.07 20.25 13.71
N ASN A 335 -1.26 20.69 13.30
CA ASN A 335 -2.10 21.55 14.14
C ASN A 335 -2.65 20.82 15.37
N ILE A 336 -2.72 19.49 15.32
CA ILE A 336 -3.19 18.64 16.41
C ILE A 336 -2.02 18.17 17.26
N THR A 337 -0.86 17.95 16.66
CA THR A 337 0.33 17.44 17.33
C THR A 337 1.29 18.53 17.82
N GLY A 338 0.84 19.77 17.95
CA GLY A 338 1.65 20.86 18.52
C GLY A 338 2.75 21.37 17.58
N ASN A 339 2.49 21.36 16.28
CA ASN A 339 3.38 21.71 15.16
C ASN A 339 4.53 20.73 14.90
N VAL A 340 4.44 19.50 15.40
CA VAL A 340 5.43 18.45 15.11
C VAL A 340 4.74 17.24 14.53
N ALA A 341 5.06 16.88 13.28
CA ALA A 341 4.49 15.69 12.68
C ALA A 341 4.90 14.44 13.48
N GLN A 342 3.91 13.70 14.00
CA GLN A 342 4.14 12.44 14.72
C GLN A 342 4.05 11.23 13.79
N GLN A 343 4.48 11.43 12.54
CA GLN A 343 4.57 10.44 11.47
C GLN A 343 5.76 10.82 10.60
N VAL A 344 6.51 9.85 10.07
CA VAL A 344 7.56 10.11 9.07
C VAL A 344 7.02 9.89 7.65
N ILE A 345 6.47 8.69 7.39
CA ILE A 345 5.85 8.30 6.12
C ILE A 345 4.42 7.83 6.41
N GLY A 346 3.43 8.44 5.77
CA GLY A 346 2.01 8.05 5.88
C GLY A 346 1.50 7.42 4.58
N HIS A 347 0.81 6.30 4.70
CA HIS A 347 0.24 5.56 3.56
C HIS A 347 -1.28 5.65 3.55
N THR A 348 -1.90 6.17 2.50
CA THR A 348 -3.36 6.28 2.47
C THR A 348 -4.04 4.93 2.24
N HIS A 349 -3.49 4.07 1.37
CA HIS A 349 -3.96 2.73 0.98
C HIS A 349 -5.49 2.57 0.93
N ALA A 350 -6.10 2.27 2.08
CA ALA A 350 -7.49 1.92 2.23
C ALA A 350 -8.17 2.81 3.27
N ILE A 351 -9.20 3.54 2.85
CA ILE A 351 -10.20 4.12 3.76
C ILE A 351 -11.41 3.19 3.74
N PRO A 352 -11.76 2.53 4.85
CA PRO A 352 -12.97 1.73 4.93
C PRO A 352 -14.20 2.56 4.55
N ASN A 353 -15.10 1.98 3.76
CA ASN A 353 -16.39 2.59 3.36
C ASN A 353 -16.30 3.89 2.53
N GLY A 354 -15.15 4.18 1.91
CA GLY A 354 -14.94 5.36 1.07
C GLY A 354 -14.47 5.04 -0.34
N ASN A 355 -14.70 5.97 -1.27
CA ASN A 355 -14.11 5.91 -2.60
C ASN A 355 -12.58 6.00 -2.49
N ARG A 356 -11.88 4.91 -2.84
CA ARG A 356 -10.42 4.82 -2.72
C ARG A 356 -9.68 5.88 -3.54
N ALA A 357 -10.19 6.28 -4.71
CA ALA A 357 -9.56 7.30 -5.53
C ALA A 357 -9.71 8.70 -4.91
N MET A 358 -10.89 8.99 -4.36
CA MET A 358 -11.15 10.27 -3.68
C MET A 358 -10.33 10.40 -2.38
N ALA A 359 -10.27 9.32 -1.59
CA ALA A 359 -9.52 9.24 -0.34
C ALA A 359 -8.07 9.76 -0.48
N LYS A 360 -7.38 9.30 -1.53
CA LYS A 360 -5.98 9.63 -1.82
C LYS A 360 -5.74 11.12 -2.09
N ARG A 361 -6.78 11.88 -2.46
CA ARG A 361 -6.73 13.35 -2.64
C ARG A 361 -7.20 14.11 -1.40
N VAL A 362 -8.28 13.66 -0.78
CA VAL A 362 -8.92 14.40 0.32
C VAL A 362 -8.02 14.46 1.55
N ILE A 363 -7.27 13.40 1.86
CA ILE A 363 -6.35 13.40 3.01
C ILE A 363 -5.25 14.45 2.88
N PRO A 364 -4.44 14.48 1.81
CA PRO A 364 -3.43 15.53 1.67
C PRO A 364 -4.05 16.94 1.59
N GLN A 365 -5.27 17.08 1.05
CA GLN A 365 -6.00 18.36 1.06
C GLN A 365 -6.36 18.79 2.48
N SER A 366 -6.89 17.88 3.29
CA SER A 366 -7.28 18.17 4.68
C SER A 366 -6.07 18.52 5.55
N LEU A 367 -4.90 17.97 5.24
CA LEU A 367 -3.64 18.25 5.92
C LEU A 367 -2.97 19.54 5.43
N GLY A 368 -3.53 20.21 4.41
CA GLY A 368 -2.94 21.41 3.81
C GLY A 368 -1.61 21.16 3.06
N ILE A 369 -1.28 19.89 2.78
CA ILE A 369 -0.04 19.53 2.08
C ILE A 369 -0.25 19.32 0.57
N TYR A 370 -1.50 19.28 0.11
CA TYR A 370 -1.84 19.15 -1.30
C TYR A 370 -1.47 20.38 -2.12
N ASP A 371 -0.79 20.15 -3.24
CA ASP A 371 -0.33 21.18 -4.16
C ASP A 371 -1.31 21.31 -5.34
N TRP A 372 -2.10 22.38 -5.30
CA TRP A 372 -3.11 22.66 -6.33
C TRP A 372 -2.51 23.03 -7.68
N GLU A 373 -1.30 23.58 -7.72
CA GLU A 373 -0.62 23.91 -8.98
C GLU A 373 -0.15 22.64 -9.68
N LEU A 374 0.41 21.68 -8.93
CA LEU A 374 0.74 20.36 -9.47
C LEU A 374 -0.51 19.60 -9.93
N ALA A 375 -1.60 19.68 -9.16
CA ALA A 375 -2.87 19.06 -9.56
C ALA A 375 -3.41 19.63 -10.87
N LEU A 376 -3.27 20.94 -11.10
CA LEU A 376 -3.62 21.60 -12.37
C LEU A 376 -2.71 21.15 -13.52
N LYS A 377 -1.41 20.96 -13.27
CA LYS A 377 -0.49 20.43 -14.28
C LYS A 377 -0.80 18.98 -14.66
N ALA A 378 -1.08 18.12 -13.66
CA ALA A 378 -1.44 16.72 -13.88
C ALA A 378 -2.80 16.56 -14.58
N ASN A 379 -3.82 17.26 -14.10
CA ASN A 379 -5.20 17.07 -14.56
C ASN A 379 -5.64 18.12 -15.61
N LYS A 380 -4.71 18.94 -16.09
CA LYS A 380 -4.98 20.06 -17.01
C LYS A 380 -6.07 20.96 -16.44
N GLU A 381 -7.13 21.25 -17.19
CA GLU A 381 -8.22 22.15 -16.79
C GLU A 381 -9.16 21.58 -15.69
N LYS A 382 -8.85 20.41 -15.11
CA LYS A 382 -9.73 19.68 -14.18
C LYS A 382 -9.06 19.37 -12.84
N PRO A 383 -8.53 20.35 -12.09
CA PRO A 383 -7.80 20.11 -10.85
C PRO A 383 -8.70 19.66 -9.69
N TYR A 384 -10.01 19.94 -9.77
CA TYR A 384 -10.97 19.59 -8.72
C TYR A 384 -11.61 18.23 -9.01
N PHE A 385 -11.87 17.45 -7.97
CA PHE A 385 -12.60 16.18 -8.12
C PHE A 385 -13.97 16.35 -8.79
N ALA A 386 -14.65 17.47 -8.49
CA ALA A 386 -15.92 17.85 -9.12
C ALA A 386 -15.84 18.04 -10.65
N CYS A 387 -14.63 18.16 -11.21
CA CYS A 387 -14.41 18.28 -12.65
C CYS A 387 -14.34 16.94 -13.37
N THR A 388 -14.34 15.82 -12.63
CA THR A 388 -14.34 14.48 -13.21
C THR A 388 -15.67 14.28 -13.95
N GLY A 389 -15.66 14.34 -15.28
CA GLY A 389 -16.86 14.23 -16.13
C GLY A 389 -17.47 15.56 -16.62
N PHE A 390 -17.04 16.72 -16.10
CA PHE A 390 -17.62 18.02 -16.44
C PHE A 390 -16.58 19.01 -16.99
N ASP A 391 -17.04 20.03 -17.72
CA ASP A 391 -16.23 21.18 -18.09
C ASP A 391 -16.17 22.15 -16.91
N CYS A 392 -14.97 22.39 -16.40
CA CYS A 392 -14.71 23.23 -15.24
C CYS A 392 -14.20 24.62 -15.59
N THR A 393 -14.10 24.98 -16.87
CA THR A 393 -13.71 26.34 -17.30
C THR A 393 -14.65 27.42 -16.75
N HIS A 394 -15.85 27.03 -16.32
CA HIS A 394 -16.84 27.90 -15.69
C HIS A 394 -17.33 27.38 -14.33
N LEU A 395 -16.46 26.73 -13.53
CA LEU A 395 -16.85 26.17 -12.23
C LEU A 395 -17.53 27.23 -11.35
N ARG A 396 -18.85 27.07 -11.15
CA ARG A 396 -19.63 27.91 -10.25
C ARG A 396 -19.78 27.16 -8.94
N VAL A 397 -19.09 27.64 -7.92
CA VAL A 397 -19.14 27.05 -6.59
C VAL A 397 -20.35 27.60 -5.82
N LEU A 398 -20.96 26.72 -5.03
CA LEU A 398 -21.89 27.05 -3.95
C LEU A 398 -21.25 26.60 -2.64
N ALA A 399 -21.08 27.55 -1.71
CA ALA A 399 -20.49 27.31 -0.40
C ALA A 399 -21.34 27.99 0.65
N PHE A 400 -21.24 27.52 1.90
CA PHE A 400 -21.74 28.28 3.02
C PHE A 400 -20.91 29.55 3.22
N THR A 401 -21.54 30.60 3.74
CA THR A 401 -20.79 31.75 4.22
C THR A 401 -20.09 31.39 5.54
N PRO A 402 -18.98 32.04 5.90
CA PRO A 402 -18.32 31.80 7.19
C PRO A 402 -19.27 31.91 8.39
N THR A 403 -20.27 32.79 8.32
CA THR A 403 -21.32 32.92 9.34
C THR A 403 -22.16 31.65 9.47
N VAL A 404 -22.55 31.03 8.35
CA VAL A 404 -23.31 29.77 8.36
C VAL A 404 -22.42 28.62 8.82
N GLU A 405 -21.15 28.57 8.41
CA GLU A 405 -20.19 27.57 8.93
C GLU A 405 -20.00 27.67 10.45
N GLN A 406 -19.94 28.89 10.98
CA GLN A 406 -19.89 29.10 12.43
C GLN A 406 -21.17 28.64 13.12
N LEU A 407 -22.34 28.84 12.51
CA LEU A 407 -23.61 28.32 13.04
C LEU A 407 -23.66 26.79 12.97
N LEU A 408 -23.12 26.18 11.91
CA LEU A 408 -22.96 24.72 11.80
C LEU A 408 -22.07 24.17 12.91
N ALA A 409 -21.03 24.92 13.30
CA ALA A 409 -20.16 24.60 14.42
C ALA A 409 -20.93 24.43 15.73
N ASP A 410 -21.98 25.25 15.89
CA ASP A 410 -22.86 25.30 17.05
C ASP A 410 -24.11 24.41 16.88
N SER A 411 -24.20 23.63 15.78
CA SER A 411 -25.32 22.70 15.56
C SER A 411 -25.49 21.74 16.73
N ALA A 412 -26.74 21.53 17.15
CA ALA A 412 -27.04 20.76 18.35
C ALA A 412 -26.88 19.25 18.10
N SER A 413 -26.96 18.81 16.85
CA SER A 413 -26.82 17.39 16.48
C SER A 413 -26.28 17.18 15.07
N TRP A 414 -25.71 15.99 14.85
CA TRP A 414 -25.35 15.53 13.51
C TRP A 414 -26.53 15.60 12.54
N LEU A 415 -27.75 15.28 13.00
CA LEU A 415 -28.94 15.29 12.15
C LEU A 415 -29.15 16.68 11.53
N GLU A 416 -29.07 17.73 12.33
CA GLU A 416 -29.19 19.12 11.86
C GLU A 416 -28.10 19.47 10.84
N PHE A 417 -26.85 19.10 11.13
CA PHE A 417 -25.74 19.32 10.22
C PHE A 417 -25.94 18.58 8.89
N SER A 418 -26.37 17.32 8.93
CA SER A 418 -26.59 16.50 7.75
C SER A 418 -27.75 17.04 6.88
N LEU A 419 -28.82 17.56 7.47
CA LEU A 419 -29.92 18.19 6.74
C LEU A 419 -29.45 19.46 6.03
N LEU A 420 -28.54 20.22 6.64
CA LEU A 420 -27.96 21.41 6.03
C LEU A 420 -27.04 21.03 4.87
N LEU A 421 -26.23 19.97 5.00
CA LEU A 421 -25.45 19.44 3.89
C LEU A 421 -26.34 18.95 2.74
N GLN A 422 -27.44 18.26 3.04
CA GLN A 422 -28.41 17.83 2.03
C GLN A 422 -29.06 19.04 1.33
N GLY A 423 -29.43 20.09 2.08
CA GLY A 423 -29.95 21.32 1.51
C GLY A 423 -28.95 22.02 0.60
N LEU A 424 -27.67 22.04 1.00
CA LEU A 424 -26.59 22.59 0.17
C LEU A 424 -26.42 21.78 -1.13
N ALA A 425 -26.46 20.45 -1.06
CA ALA A 425 -26.43 19.55 -2.21
C ALA A 425 -27.59 19.80 -3.17
N GLN A 426 -28.81 19.86 -2.65
CA GLN A 426 -30.02 20.14 -3.42
C GLN A 426 -29.95 21.51 -4.10
N LEU A 427 -29.49 22.55 -3.38
CA LEU A 427 -29.29 23.87 -3.98
C LEU A 427 -28.20 23.88 -5.04
N GLY A 428 -27.10 23.14 -4.82
CA GLY A 428 -26.07 22.94 -5.82
C GLY A 428 -26.65 22.38 -7.12
N GLN A 429 -27.44 21.31 -7.01
CA GLN A 429 -28.12 20.69 -8.15
C GLN A 429 -29.09 21.65 -8.84
N LEU A 430 -30.00 22.28 -8.09
CA LEU A 430 -31.01 23.20 -8.64
C LEU A 430 -30.40 24.41 -9.33
N LEU A 431 -29.23 24.88 -8.86
CA LEU A 431 -28.54 26.04 -9.41
C LEU A 431 -27.50 25.67 -10.48
N GLY A 432 -27.27 24.39 -10.75
CA GLY A 432 -26.17 23.93 -11.60
C GLY A 432 -24.81 24.38 -11.07
N ARG A 433 -24.58 24.25 -9.76
CA ARG A 433 -23.37 24.66 -9.05
C ARG A 433 -22.73 23.49 -8.33
N THR A 434 -21.40 23.50 -8.29
CA THR A 434 -20.62 22.54 -7.51
C THR A 434 -20.62 22.94 -6.05
N VAL A 435 -20.95 22.00 -5.17
CA VAL A 435 -20.92 22.23 -3.72
C VAL A 435 -19.48 22.18 -3.21
N ALA A 436 -19.08 23.22 -2.50
CA ALA A 436 -17.94 23.18 -1.59
C ALA A 436 -18.46 22.80 -0.20
N TRP A 437 -18.09 21.60 0.25
CA TRP A 437 -18.48 21.08 1.55
C TRP A 437 -17.78 21.86 2.67
N PRO A 438 -18.51 22.31 3.71
CA PRO A 438 -17.89 23.03 4.82
C PRO A 438 -16.97 22.10 5.61
N SER A 439 -15.91 22.66 6.18
CA SER A 439 -15.11 21.94 7.17
C SER A 439 -15.92 21.70 8.44
N LEU A 440 -15.79 20.52 9.04
CA LEU A 440 -16.39 20.22 10.34
C LEU A 440 -15.64 20.98 11.44
N PRO A 441 -16.30 21.88 12.18
CA PRO A 441 -15.61 22.64 13.23
C PRO A 441 -15.22 21.71 14.39
N CYS A 442 -13.96 21.79 14.83
CA CYS A 442 -13.44 20.89 15.87
C CYS A 442 -14.17 21.01 17.23
N LYS A 443 -14.91 22.10 17.45
CA LYS A 443 -15.71 22.34 18.68
C LYS A 443 -17.10 21.70 18.68
N THR A 444 -17.49 21.03 17.59
CA THR A 444 -18.85 20.50 17.44
C THR A 444 -19.09 19.31 18.38
N SER A 445 -20.11 19.44 19.23
CA SER A 445 -20.33 18.60 20.42
C SER A 445 -20.67 17.13 20.11
N TRP A 446 -21.32 16.86 18.98
CA TRP A 446 -21.77 15.51 18.60
C TRP A 446 -20.77 14.72 17.75
N ILE A 447 -19.67 15.34 17.28
CA ILE A 447 -18.55 14.61 16.64
C ILE A 447 -17.84 13.73 17.68
N ASN A 448 -17.96 14.09 18.96
CA ASN A 448 -17.39 13.38 20.08
C ASN A 448 -18.49 13.02 21.11
N PRO A 449 -19.37 12.05 20.79
CA PRO A 449 -20.57 11.75 21.58
C PRO A 449 -20.28 11.09 22.94
N ALA A 450 -19.02 10.76 23.26
CA ALA A 450 -18.62 10.20 24.53
C ALA A 450 -17.89 11.22 25.41
N PHE A 451 -18.66 11.94 26.24
CA PHE A 451 -18.24 12.64 27.49
C PHE A 451 -17.06 13.62 27.42
N VAL A 452 -17.28 14.87 27.88
CA VAL A 452 -16.38 15.64 28.77
C VAL A 452 -14.88 15.25 28.73
N ILE A 453 -14.17 15.52 27.63
CA ILE A 453 -12.70 15.47 27.62
C ILE A 453 -12.18 16.79 27.04
N LYS A 454 -11.42 17.50 27.87
CA LYS A 454 -10.76 18.79 27.65
C LYS A 454 -9.71 18.82 26.51
N ARG A 455 -9.70 17.86 25.59
CA ARG A 455 -8.54 17.56 24.73
C ARG A 455 -8.93 17.14 23.31
N THR A 456 -9.62 18.00 22.58
CA THR A 456 -9.76 17.91 21.10
C THR A 456 -8.47 18.24 20.36
N HIS A 457 -7.39 18.51 21.10
CA HIS A 457 -6.08 18.94 20.62
C HIS A 457 -4.97 17.95 21.02
N GLU A 458 -5.32 16.73 21.42
CA GLU A 458 -4.33 15.71 21.78
C GLU A 458 -4.62 14.41 21.04
N VAL A 459 -3.55 13.80 20.52
CA VAL A 459 -3.57 12.49 19.88
C VAL A 459 -3.49 11.36 20.94
N PRO A 460 -4.11 10.19 20.71
CA PRO A 460 -4.94 9.86 19.55
C PRO A 460 -6.32 10.53 19.63
N LEU A 461 -6.77 11.10 18.51
CA LEU A 461 -8.14 11.53 18.34
C LEU A 461 -9.09 10.33 18.48
N LYS A 462 -10.15 10.51 19.26
CA LYS A 462 -11.26 9.57 19.35
C LYS A 462 -12.45 10.13 18.58
N LEU A 463 -12.43 9.94 17.27
CA LEU A 463 -13.55 10.31 16.41
C LEU A 463 -14.62 9.22 16.49
N GLY A 464 -15.88 9.61 16.63
CA GLY A 464 -16.98 8.68 16.43
C GLY A 464 -17.03 8.26 14.95
N GLU A 465 -17.13 6.96 14.69
CA GLU A 465 -17.51 6.47 13.36
C GLU A 465 -19.03 6.51 13.28
N LEU A 466 -19.56 7.34 12.37
CA LEU A 466 -20.99 7.40 12.10
C LEU A 466 -21.21 6.96 10.66
N TRP A 467 -21.81 5.77 10.51
CA TRP A 467 -22.22 5.27 9.20
C TRP A 467 -23.56 5.90 8.81
N LEU A 468 -23.64 6.43 7.60
CA LEU A 468 -24.84 7.08 7.09
C LEU A 468 -25.52 6.14 6.09
N PRO A 469 -26.70 5.58 6.42
CA PRO A 469 -27.57 5.07 5.38
C PRO A 469 -28.07 6.28 4.59
N TRP A 470 -27.47 6.55 3.44
CA TRP A 470 -28.13 7.38 2.44
C TRP A 470 -29.41 6.64 2.05
N THR A 471 -30.57 7.22 2.38
CA THR A 471 -31.86 6.60 2.04
C THR A 471 -31.97 6.41 0.54
N SER A 472 -32.77 5.44 0.09
CA SER A 472 -33.04 5.21 -1.34
C SER A 472 -33.49 6.47 -2.08
N SER A 473 -34.26 7.35 -1.43
CA SER A 473 -34.65 8.67 -1.96
C SER A 473 -33.48 9.64 -2.14
N THR A 474 -32.45 9.58 -1.30
CA THR A 474 -31.24 10.40 -1.43
C THR A 474 -30.28 9.80 -2.46
N ALA A 475 -30.24 8.46 -2.57
CA ALA A 475 -29.53 7.75 -3.63
C ALA A 475 -30.11 8.03 -5.02
N GLU A 476 -31.43 8.21 -5.14
CA GLU A 476 -32.10 8.59 -6.38
C GLU A 476 -31.78 10.05 -6.77
N LEU A 477 -31.64 10.93 -5.79
CA LEU A 477 -31.18 12.31 -5.98
C LEU A 477 -29.71 12.34 -6.47
N ILE A 478 -28.84 11.50 -5.90
CA ILE A 478 -27.43 11.35 -6.32
C ILE A 478 -27.32 10.67 -7.69
N ARG A 479 -28.18 9.69 -8.02
CA ARG A 479 -28.28 9.13 -9.38
C ARG A 479 -28.64 10.18 -10.43
N GLN A 480 -29.45 11.18 -10.07
CA GLN A 480 -29.76 12.32 -10.93
C GLN A 480 -28.64 13.38 -10.98
N MET A 481 -27.62 13.27 -10.11
CA MET A 481 -26.45 14.16 -10.05
C MET A 481 -25.23 13.62 -10.83
N ASP A 482 -25.36 12.51 -11.56
CA ASP A 482 -24.32 11.89 -12.40
C ASP A 482 -22.96 11.71 -11.67
N PHE A 483 -23.00 11.46 -10.36
CA PHE A 483 -21.88 10.83 -9.68
C PHE A 483 -21.82 9.37 -10.15
N LEU A 484 -20.67 8.99 -10.69
CA LEU A 484 -20.51 7.86 -11.61
C LEU A 484 -21.15 6.53 -11.13
N PRO A 485 -21.93 5.82 -11.96
CA PRO A 485 -22.78 4.66 -11.59
C PRO A 485 -22.11 3.37 -11.06
N TRP A 486 -20.81 3.32 -10.79
CA TRP A 486 -20.10 2.05 -10.55
C TRP A 486 -19.94 1.65 -9.07
N GLU A 487 -20.33 2.49 -8.11
CA GLU A 487 -20.33 2.15 -6.68
C GLU A 487 -21.55 1.30 -6.24
N TRP A 488 -22.52 1.06 -7.14
CA TRP A 488 -23.74 0.30 -6.81
C TRP A 488 -23.65 -1.20 -7.14
N ARG A 489 -22.79 -1.60 -8.10
CA ARG A 489 -22.69 -3.02 -8.50
C ARG A 489 -22.02 -3.87 -7.42
N GLN A 490 -20.98 -3.35 -6.80
CA GLN A 490 -20.32 -4.01 -5.67
C GLN A 490 -21.23 -4.13 -4.44
N PHE A 491 -22.10 -3.14 -4.19
CA PHE A 491 -23.12 -3.23 -3.14
C PHE A 491 -24.21 -4.27 -3.45
N GLN A 492 -24.58 -4.47 -4.72
CA GLN A 492 -25.52 -5.53 -5.12
C GLN A 492 -24.88 -6.92 -5.08
N ASP A 493 -23.62 -7.04 -5.49
CA ASP A 493 -22.89 -8.32 -5.51
C ASP A 493 -22.54 -8.80 -4.09
N GLU A 494 -22.24 -7.89 -3.14
CA GLU A 494 -21.99 -8.22 -1.73
C GLU A 494 -23.27 -8.51 -0.91
N ASN A 495 -24.45 -8.15 -1.41
CA ASN A 495 -25.72 -8.33 -0.69
C ASN A 495 -26.72 -9.28 -1.38
N HIS A 496 -26.38 -9.86 -2.54
CA HIS A 496 -27.22 -10.87 -3.17
C HIS A 496 -27.13 -12.26 -2.52
N ASP A 497 -26.09 -12.53 -1.72
CA ASP A 497 -25.91 -13.83 -1.03
C ASP A 497 -26.47 -13.88 0.41
N ASN A 498 -26.91 -12.74 0.95
CA ASN A 498 -27.54 -12.68 2.29
C ASN A 498 -29.09 -12.69 2.25
N ALA A 499 -29.70 -12.88 1.08
CA ALA A 499 -31.14 -13.09 0.96
C ALA A 499 -31.51 -14.59 1.06
N GLY A 500 -30.97 -15.27 2.08
CA GLY A 500 -31.42 -16.59 2.51
C GLY A 500 -32.66 -16.47 3.40
N GLN A 501 -33.80 -16.87 2.84
CA GLN A 501 -35.05 -17.36 3.42
C GLN A 501 -35.47 -16.98 4.87
N PRO A 502 -36.75 -16.59 5.07
CA PRO A 502 -37.26 -16.22 6.38
C PRO A 502 -37.39 -17.43 7.32
N GLN A 503 -36.93 -17.26 8.57
CA GLN A 503 -37.58 -17.85 9.74
C GLN A 503 -38.11 -16.75 10.64
#